data_AF-A0AAD3DJB6-F1
#
_entry.id   AF-A0AAD3DJB6-F1
#
_cell.length_a   1.000
_cell.length_b   1.000
_cell.length_c   1.000
_cell.angle_alpha   90.00
_cell.angle_beta   90.00
_cell.angle_gamma   90.00
#
_symmetry.space_group_name_H-M   'P 1'
#
loop_
_entity.id
_entity.type
_entity.pdbx_description
1 polymer ?
#
loop_
_entity_poly.entity_id
_entity_poly.type
_entity_poly.pdbx_seq_one_letter_code
_entity_poly.pdbx_strand_id
1 'polypeptide(L)'
;AAGLDATVPGANRDVWGEPHGRLPVMRHCKAASSVEIAIPIFHFYTMHYDRRYLATMQRLNRERPWADRKQAAFAAGINYHRYQALPSTLKHWDGMRAGQKVELVRTSFSDYLTRELRHPNISYLDELRALRDWAEYRMVMHVDGITCSSRVWQLLALGSVVLREQSGYFAFYDKLLTKFVHYVPFWTHRPREVLWAYNWVAANPVEAQQIAARGQAFAASHLNQQAVECFWLLLLRRYAGLLRFTPGRRTEAAGGGAGGGGGGEREEELKLMPIDDWIKAQEGRVDSWAPDAVAQRPASLDLLPDTPMT
;
A
#
# COMPACT_ATOMS: atom_id res chain seq x y z
N ALA A 1 -14.36 -25.67 27.73
CA ALA A 1 -13.63 -25.39 26.48
C ALA A 1 -14.12 -24.04 25.97
N ALA A 2 -13.27 -23.01 26.08
CA ALA A 2 -13.65 -21.61 25.95
C ALA A 2 -13.77 -21.19 24.47
N GLY A 3 -14.84 -20.45 24.16
CA GLY A 3 -15.04 -19.78 22.89
C GLY A 3 -14.15 -18.56 22.76
N LEU A 4 -13.49 -18.42 21.61
CA LEU A 4 -12.79 -17.20 21.21
C LEU A 4 -13.80 -16.25 20.57
N ASP A 5 -14.52 -15.50 21.41
CA ASP A 5 -15.19 -14.27 21.00
C ASP A 5 -14.13 -13.15 21.03
N ALA A 6 -13.48 -12.91 19.90
CA ALA A 6 -12.53 -11.82 19.72
C ALA A 6 -13.22 -10.67 18.98
N THR A 7 -14.11 -9.97 19.68
CA THR A 7 -14.55 -8.63 19.27
C THR A 7 -13.34 -7.69 19.38
N VAL A 8 -12.79 -7.27 18.24
CA VAL A 8 -11.74 -6.24 18.20
C VAL A 8 -12.39 -4.89 18.52
N PRO A 9 -12.06 -4.26 19.67
CA PRO A 9 -12.60 -2.95 20.00
C PRO A 9 -12.02 -1.91 19.03
N GLY A 10 -12.88 -1.19 18.30
CA GLY A 10 -12.48 -0.11 17.39
C GLY A 10 -12.61 -0.41 15.89
N ALA A 11 -13.12 -1.58 15.49
CA ALA A 11 -13.65 -1.72 14.15
C ALA A 11 -14.90 -0.84 14.05
N ASN A 12 -14.76 0.32 13.41
CA ASN A 12 -15.86 1.25 13.20
C ASN A 12 -17.03 0.46 12.59
N ARG A 13 -18.11 0.31 13.38
CA ARG A 13 -19.39 -0.13 12.84
C ARG A 13 -19.82 0.98 11.88
N ASP A 14 -20.10 0.55 10.66
CA ASP A 14 -20.94 1.28 9.72
C ASP A 14 -20.39 2.62 9.20
N VAL A 15 -19.50 2.53 8.21
CA VAL A 15 -19.40 3.60 7.19
C VAL A 15 -20.54 3.47 6.17
N TRP A 16 -21.22 2.31 6.14
CA TRP A 16 -22.39 2.03 5.33
C TRP A 16 -23.40 1.32 6.23
N GLY A 17 -24.50 1.99 6.58
CA GLY A 17 -25.58 1.43 7.40
C GLY A 17 -26.43 0.37 6.68
N GLU A 18 -25.85 -0.36 5.72
CA GLU A 18 -26.55 -1.36 4.93
C GLU A 18 -26.01 -2.79 5.15
N PRO A 19 -26.89 -3.80 5.30
CA PRO A 19 -26.51 -5.20 5.47
C PRO A 19 -25.87 -5.84 4.23
N HIS A 20 -25.90 -5.15 3.07
CA HIS A 20 -25.20 -5.53 1.84
C HIS A 20 -23.67 -5.35 1.93
N GLY A 21 -23.16 -5.23 3.16
CA GLY A 21 -21.86 -4.71 3.54
C GLY A 21 -20.66 -5.54 3.08
N ARG A 22 -19.77 -4.81 2.39
CA ARG A 22 -18.35 -5.11 2.09
C ARG A 22 -18.13 -5.99 0.87
N LEU A 23 -18.33 -5.40 -0.30
CA LEU A 23 -17.78 -5.95 -1.55
C LEU A 23 -16.25 -6.10 -1.42
N PRO A 24 -15.67 -7.21 -1.88
CA PRO A 24 -14.22 -7.40 -1.88
C PRO A 24 -13.55 -6.46 -2.87
N VAL A 25 -13.08 -5.32 -2.37
CA VAL A 25 -12.29 -4.36 -3.16
C VAL A 25 -10.81 -4.61 -2.89
N MET A 26 -10.03 -4.76 -3.95
CA MET A 26 -8.57 -4.83 -3.86
C MET A 26 -7.99 -3.42 -3.98
N ARG A 27 -7.14 -3.01 -3.05
CA ARG A 27 -6.46 -1.70 -3.05
C ARG A 27 -4.99 -1.85 -2.67
N HIS A 28 -4.12 -1.04 -3.27
CA HIS A 28 -2.70 -1.10 -2.95
C HIS A 28 -2.35 -0.58 -1.55
N CYS A 29 -3.25 0.20 -0.96
CA CYS A 29 -3.13 0.78 0.36
C CYS A 29 -4.46 0.69 1.09
N LYS A 30 -4.40 0.43 2.39
CA LYS A 30 -5.57 0.41 3.27
C LYS A 30 -5.24 0.98 4.64
N ALA A 31 -6.25 1.40 5.39
CA ALA A 31 -6.12 1.71 6.81
C ALA A 31 -6.31 0.46 7.69
N ALA A 32 -5.96 0.54 8.97
CA ALA A 32 -6.11 -0.57 9.93
C ALA A 32 -7.57 -1.06 10.04
N SER A 33 -8.53 -0.13 10.12
CA SER A 33 -9.96 -0.42 10.22
C SER A 33 -10.63 -0.74 8.88
N SER A 34 -9.89 -0.63 7.78
CA SER A 34 -10.38 -0.79 6.42
C SER A 34 -10.52 -2.27 6.05
N VAL A 35 -11.49 -2.62 5.20
CA VAL A 35 -11.88 -4.01 4.89
C VAL A 35 -11.32 -4.53 3.57
N GLU A 36 -10.68 -3.65 2.80
CA GLU A 36 -10.14 -3.93 1.49
C GLU A 36 -8.99 -4.92 1.58
N ILE A 37 -8.80 -5.64 0.48
CA ILE A 37 -7.71 -6.60 0.32
C ILE A 37 -6.49 -5.81 -0.17
N ALA A 38 -5.42 -5.79 0.63
CA ALA A 38 -4.18 -5.12 0.26
C ALA A 38 -3.48 -5.89 -0.88
N ILE A 39 -3.15 -5.20 -1.96
CA ILE A 39 -2.44 -5.77 -3.12
C ILE A 39 -1.13 -5.05 -3.40
N PRO A 40 -0.19 -5.67 -4.13
CA PRO A 40 0.97 -4.98 -4.66
C PRO A 40 0.55 -3.81 -5.55
N ILE A 41 1.23 -2.66 -5.40
CA ILE A 41 1.03 -1.51 -6.27
C ILE A 41 1.69 -1.77 -7.63
N PHE A 42 1.10 -1.23 -8.71
CA PHE A 42 1.64 -1.34 -10.08
C PHE A 42 3.09 -0.82 -10.24
N HIS A 43 3.56 0.05 -9.34
CA HIS A 43 4.93 0.58 -9.38
C HIS A 43 6.03 -0.47 -9.22
N PHE A 44 5.76 -1.66 -8.65
CA PHE A 44 6.74 -2.75 -8.68
C PHE A 44 7.14 -3.13 -10.11
N TYR A 45 6.17 -3.08 -11.04
CA TYR A 45 6.36 -3.38 -12.46
C TYR A 45 6.85 -2.16 -13.24
N THR A 46 6.16 -1.02 -13.12
CA THR A 46 6.44 0.16 -13.96
C THR A 46 7.72 0.90 -13.57
N MET A 47 8.19 0.76 -12.33
CA MET A 47 9.48 1.31 -11.90
C MET A 47 10.62 0.31 -12.05
N HIS A 48 10.37 -0.89 -12.59
CA HIS A 48 11.36 -1.96 -12.75
C HIS A 48 12.15 -2.21 -11.46
N TYR A 49 11.44 -2.52 -10.36
CA TYR A 49 12.00 -2.50 -9.00
C TYR A 49 13.31 -3.30 -8.88
N ASP A 50 13.29 -4.55 -9.35
CA ASP A 50 14.43 -5.45 -9.29
C ASP A 50 15.65 -4.88 -10.01
N ARG A 51 15.46 -4.37 -11.24
CA ARG A 51 16.57 -3.85 -12.06
C ARG A 51 17.10 -2.50 -11.56
N ARG A 52 16.21 -1.59 -11.14
CA ARG A 52 16.61 -0.23 -10.77
C ARG A 52 17.09 -0.10 -9.32
N TYR A 53 16.57 -0.93 -8.42
CA TYR A 53 16.82 -0.80 -6.98
C TYR A 53 17.55 -2.03 -6.42
N LEU A 54 17.02 -3.25 -6.60
CA LEU A 54 17.64 -4.43 -5.99
C LEU A 54 19.00 -4.77 -6.63
N ALA A 55 19.10 -4.73 -7.95
CA ALA A 55 20.35 -5.01 -8.67
C ALA A 55 21.46 -3.99 -8.39
N THR A 56 21.11 -2.78 -7.90
CA THR A 56 22.08 -1.72 -7.64
C THR A 56 22.56 -1.69 -6.18
N MET A 57 21.94 -2.46 -5.27
CA MET A 57 22.28 -2.45 -3.83
C MET A 57 23.75 -2.74 -3.56
N GLN A 58 24.32 -3.77 -4.20
CA GLN A 58 25.73 -4.13 -3.99
C GLN A 58 26.67 -3.02 -4.47
N ARG A 59 26.39 -2.43 -5.64
CA ARG A 59 27.17 -1.29 -6.15
C ARG A 59 27.07 -0.10 -5.20
N LEU A 60 25.86 0.25 -4.76
CA LEU A 60 25.59 1.35 -3.85
C LEU A 60 26.31 1.17 -2.51
N ASN A 61 26.31 -0.04 -1.95
CA ASN A 61 26.98 -0.34 -0.69
C ASN A 61 28.51 -0.23 -0.81
N ARG A 62 29.09 -0.55 -1.98
CA ARG A 62 30.53 -0.37 -2.25
C ARG A 62 30.90 1.09 -2.48
N GLU A 63 30.10 1.82 -3.25
CA GLU A 63 30.37 3.23 -3.60
C GLU A 63 30.05 4.19 -2.44
N ARG A 64 29.13 3.80 -1.54
CA ARG A 64 28.65 4.57 -0.40
C ARG A 64 28.62 3.69 0.86
N PRO A 65 29.78 3.25 1.37
CA PRO A 65 29.83 2.41 2.56
C PRO A 65 29.28 3.18 3.77
N TRP A 66 28.71 2.45 4.73
CA TRP A 66 28.03 3.03 5.90
C TRP A 66 28.90 4.05 6.67
N ALA A 67 30.20 3.78 6.80
CA ALA A 67 31.15 4.63 7.49
C ALA A 67 31.21 6.05 6.91
N ASP A 68 31.15 6.17 5.58
CA ASP A 68 31.31 7.42 4.84
C ASP A 68 30.00 8.23 4.72
N ARG A 69 28.87 7.64 5.12
CA ARG A 69 27.57 8.31 5.05
C ARG A 69 27.46 9.40 6.11
N LYS A 70 26.86 10.53 5.73
CA LYS A 70 26.55 11.66 6.62
C LYS A 70 25.64 11.18 7.75
N GLN A 71 25.98 11.54 8.99
CA GLN A 71 25.12 11.35 10.17
C GLN A 71 23.95 12.36 10.14
N ALA A 72 23.06 12.19 9.17
CA ALA A 72 21.91 13.04 8.94
C ALA A 72 20.72 12.22 8.43
N ALA A 73 19.51 12.72 8.72
CA ALA A 73 18.24 12.19 8.26
C ALA A 73 17.68 13.06 7.14
N PHE A 74 17.47 12.44 5.99
CA PHE A 74 17.08 13.13 4.78
C PHE A 74 15.77 12.59 4.19
N ALA A 75 14.92 13.47 3.72
CA ALA A 75 13.87 13.13 2.77
C ALA A 75 13.71 14.24 1.74
N ALA A 76 13.09 13.87 0.62
CA ALA A 76 12.61 14.83 -0.35
C ALA A 76 11.37 14.29 -1.06
N GLY A 77 10.62 15.20 -1.68
CA GLY A 77 9.63 14.83 -2.68
C GLY A 77 8.40 15.71 -2.64
N ILE A 78 7.63 15.58 -3.71
CA ILE A 78 6.48 16.42 -3.97
C ILE A 78 5.34 16.21 -2.98
N ASN A 79 4.60 17.30 -2.83
CA ASN A 79 3.46 17.42 -1.94
C ASN A 79 2.18 16.88 -2.56
N TYR A 80 1.34 16.37 -1.68
CA TYR A 80 0.01 15.90 -2.03
C TYR A 80 -0.96 16.26 -0.91
N HIS A 81 -2.21 16.47 -1.28
CA HIS A 81 -3.30 16.47 -0.32
C HIS A 81 -3.52 15.04 0.18
N ARG A 82 -3.35 14.81 1.48
CA ARG A 82 -3.60 13.53 2.14
C ARG A 82 -4.93 13.60 2.88
N TYR A 83 -5.93 12.93 2.34
CA TYR A 83 -7.21 12.78 3.02
C TYR A 83 -7.08 11.88 4.25
N GLN A 84 -7.26 12.44 5.46
CA GLN A 84 -7.21 11.70 6.73
C GLN A 84 -8.63 11.36 7.20
N ALA A 85 -9.30 10.48 6.46
CA ALA A 85 -10.72 10.20 6.65
C ALA A 85 -11.01 9.28 7.86
N LEU A 86 -10.03 8.51 8.33
CA LEU A 86 -10.20 7.55 9.41
C LEU A 86 -9.40 7.94 10.66
N PRO A 87 -9.89 7.65 11.88
CA PRO A 87 -9.16 7.94 13.12
C PRO A 87 -7.74 7.37 13.12
N SER A 88 -7.56 6.15 12.60
CA SER A 88 -6.24 5.51 12.51
C SER A 88 -5.26 6.23 11.60
N THR A 89 -5.75 7.04 10.66
CA THR A 89 -4.94 7.76 9.66
C THR A 89 -4.71 9.23 10.01
N LEU A 90 -5.35 9.72 11.08
CA LEU A 90 -5.23 11.10 11.53
C LEU A 90 -3.89 11.34 12.21
N LYS A 91 -3.15 12.34 11.75
CA LYS A 91 -1.90 12.81 12.36
C LYS A 91 -2.20 13.89 13.39
N HIS A 92 -1.73 13.66 14.61
CA HIS A 92 -1.62 14.71 15.61
C HIS A 92 -0.32 15.50 15.42
N TRP A 93 -0.42 16.80 15.64
CA TRP A 93 0.66 17.78 15.52
C TRP A 93 1.02 18.34 16.90
N ASP A 94 2.29 18.68 17.10
CA ASP A 94 2.71 19.63 18.13
C ASP A 94 3.04 20.98 17.49
N GLY A 95 3.57 21.90 18.31
CA GLY A 95 4.07 23.17 17.82
C GLY A 95 2.95 24.09 17.32
N MET A 96 3.22 24.86 16.27
CA MET A 96 2.29 25.86 15.72
C MET A 96 0.99 25.25 15.19
N ARG A 97 0.98 23.96 14.86
CA ARG A 97 -0.18 23.24 14.33
C ARG A 97 -0.85 22.34 15.37
N ALA A 98 -0.50 22.46 16.64
CA ALA A 98 -1.09 21.66 17.71
C ALA A 98 -2.62 21.70 17.68
N GLY A 99 -3.25 20.52 17.71
CA GLY A 99 -4.71 20.37 17.66
C GLY A 99 -5.34 20.53 16.27
N GLN A 100 -4.58 20.87 15.23
CA GLN A 100 -5.10 21.03 13.87
C GLN A 100 -5.11 19.70 13.10
N LYS A 101 -6.14 19.52 12.27
CA LYS A 101 -6.13 18.53 11.18
C LYS A 101 -5.46 19.17 9.96
N VAL A 102 -4.41 18.52 9.44
CA VAL A 102 -3.56 19.07 8.38
C VAL A 102 -3.47 18.07 7.23
N GLU A 103 -4.06 18.40 6.09
CA GLU A 103 -4.11 17.49 4.94
C GLU A 103 -2.87 17.60 4.03
N LEU A 104 -2.18 18.76 4.01
CA LEU A 104 -0.86 18.92 3.36
C LEU A 104 0.25 18.43 4.29
N VAL A 105 0.25 17.12 4.60
CA VAL A 105 1.12 16.54 5.64
C VAL A 105 2.61 16.70 5.32
N ARG A 106 3.04 16.42 4.08
CA ARG A 106 4.47 16.53 3.68
C ARG A 106 4.97 17.97 3.74
N THR A 107 4.23 18.91 3.17
CA THR A 107 4.53 20.35 3.23
C THR A 107 4.64 20.81 4.68
N SER A 108 3.64 20.46 5.50
CA SER A 108 3.58 20.91 6.88
C SER A 108 4.65 20.25 7.75
N PHE A 109 5.08 19.03 7.42
CA PHE A 109 6.23 18.40 8.07
C PHE A 109 7.53 19.08 7.68
N SER A 110 7.72 19.42 6.40
CA SER A 110 8.85 20.22 5.92
C SER A 110 8.92 21.59 6.61
N ASP A 111 7.80 22.29 6.70
CA ASP A 111 7.66 23.56 7.44
C ASP A 111 8.00 23.39 8.93
N TYR A 112 7.49 22.32 9.56
CA TYR A 112 7.81 22.01 10.96
C TYR A 112 9.32 21.80 11.16
N LEU A 113 9.97 21.03 10.28
CA LEU A 113 11.41 20.79 10.36
C LEU A 113 12.22 22.09 10.23
N THR A 114 11.83 22.96 9.29
CA THR A 114 12.57 24.19 8.96
C THR A 114 12.29 25.36 9.91
N ARG A 115 11.08 25.49 10.44
CA ARG A 115 10.66 26.64 11.26
C ARG A 115 10.68 26.34 12.76
N GLU A 116 10.36 25.11 13.14
CA GLU A 116 10.17 24.75 14.54
C GLU A 116 11.31 23.89 15.06
N LEU A 117 11.58 22.73 14.44
CA LEU A 117 12.62 21.81 14.90
C LEU A 117 14.02 22.36 14.69
N ARG A 118 14.31 22.93 13.51
CA ARG A 118 15.57 23.59 13.13
C ARG A 118 16.83 22.76 13.43
N HIS A 119 16.73 21.43 13.30
CA HIS A 119 17.86 20.55 13.55
C HIS A 119 18.77 20.47 12.31
N PRO A 120 20.08 20.75 12.41
CA PRO A 120 20.96 20.89 11.25
C PRO A 120 21.12 19.61 10.42
N ASN A 121 20.91 18.45 11.05
CA ASN A 121 21.06 17.14 10.42
C ASN A 121 19.73 16.44 10.12
N ILE A 122 18.59 17.13 10.18
CA ILE A 122 17.28 16.56 9.82
C ILE A 122 16.63 17.49 8.80
N SER A 123 16.47 17.03 7.56
CA SER A 123 15.94 17.86 6.48
C SER A 123 14.93 17.11 5.61
N TYR A 124 13.91 17.86 5.18
CA TYR A 124 12.98 17.44 4.14
C TYR A 124 12.99 18.51 3.05
N LEU A 125 13.26 18.13 1.79
CA LEU A 125 13.24 19.04 0.65
C LEU A 125 11.94 18.88 -0.14
N ASP A 126 11.27 19.99 -0.41
CA ASP A 126 10.02 20.04 -1.19
C ASP A 126 10.29 20.07 -2.71
N GLU A 127 11.16 19.17 -3.17
CA GLU A 127 11.56 19.05 -4.57
C GLU A 127 11.91 17.59 -4.89
N LEU A 128 12.06 17.29 -6.18
CA LEU A 128 12.50 15.98 -6.61
C LEU A 128 14.03 15.86 -6.47
N ARG A 129 14.47 14.79 -5.80
CA ARG A 129 15.87 14.41 -5.70
C ARG A 129 16.03 12.97 -6.13
N ALA A 130 17.05 12.67 -6.93
CA ALA A 130 17.30 11.32 -7.39
C ALA A 130 17.56 10.40 -6.19
N LEU A 131 16.84 9.28 -6.11
CA LEU A 131 16.85 8.45 -4.90
C LEU A 131 18.25 7.89 -4.57
N ARG A 132 19.07 7.61 -5.59
CA ARG A 132 20.46 7.15 -5.41
C ARG A 132 21.29 8.13 -4.57
N ASP A 133 21.00 9.43 -4.66
CA ASP A 133 21.74 10.47 -3.96
C ASP A 133 21.41 10.44 -2.46
N TRP A 134 20.25 9.89 -2.08
CA TRP A 134 19.86 9.76 -0.68
C TRP A 134 20.72 8.73 0.08
N ALA A 135 21.44 7.86 -0.65
CA ALA A 135 22.35 6.88 -0.05
C ALA A 135 23.58 7.52 0.62
N GLU A 136 23.83 8.82 0.41
CA GLU A 136 24.86 9.55 1.16
C GLU A 136 24.49 9.76 2.64
N TYR A 137 23.22 9.58 3.02
CA TYR A 137 22.72 9.78 4.38
C TYR A 137 22.58 8.47 5.13
N ARG A 138 22.99 8.43 6.40
CA ARG A 138 22.77 7.26 7.27
C ARG A 138 21.29 6.99 7.53
N MET A 139 20.46 8.03 7.51
CA MET A 139 19.02 7.95 7.76
C MET A 139 18.25 8.55 6.59
N VAL A 140 17.19 7.86 6.17
CA VAL A 140 16.24 8.36 5.16
C VAL A 140 14.84 8.34 5.73
N MET A 141 14.11 9.44 5.61
CA MET A 141 12.77 9.56 6.17
C MET A 141 11.70 9.18 5.16
N HIS A 142 10.71 8.44 5.64
CA HIS A 142 9.52 8.08 4.91
C HIS A 142 8.30 8.78 5.50
N VAL A 143 7.59 9.54 4.68
CA VAL A 143 6.29 10.16 4.97
C VAL A 143 5.36 9.81 3.81
N ASP A 144 4.16 9.32 4.10
CA ASP A 144 3.19 8.93 3.07
C ASP A 144 2.74 10.11 2.18
N GLY A 145 2.19 9.81 1.01
CA GLY A 145 1.63 10.82 0.11
C GLY A 145 0.14 11.01 0.38
N ILE A 146 -0.67 10.92 -0.69
CA ILE A 146 -2.14 10.81 -0.60
C ILE A 146 -2.54 9.59 0.25
N THR A 147 -1.85 8.47 0.02
CA THR A 147 -1.94 7.21 0.78
C THR A 147 -0.53 6.59 0.85
N CYS A 148 -0.42 5.26 1.02
CA CYS A 148 0.84 4.52 1.07
C CYS A 148 1.79 4.95 -0.05
N SER A 149 2.94 5.48 0.32
CA SER A 149 3.95 5.86 -0.64
C SER A 149 4.70 4.64 -1.13
N SER A 150 4.95 4.59 -2.44
CA SER A 150 5.89 3.65 -3.03
C SER A 150 7.35 3.85 -2.61
N ARG A 151 7.62 4.86 -1.78
CA ARG A 151 8.95 5.22 -1.34
C ARG A 151 9.53 4.20 -0.35
N VAL A 152 8.74 3.59 0.54
CA VAL A 152 9.26 2.68 1.60
C VAL A 152 10.16 1.59 1.02
N TRP A 153 9.66 0.83 0.04
CA TRP A 153 10.40 -0.29 -0.54
C TRP A 153 11.61 0.14 -1.35
N GLN A 154 11.60 1.36 -1.90
CA GLN A 154 12.78 1.94 -2.55
C GLN A 154 13.84 2.33 -1.51
N LEU A 155 13.43 2.91 -0.37
CA LEU A 155 14.34 3.33 0.70
C LEU A 155 14.99 2.15 1.41
N LEU A 156 14.25 1.05 1.61
CA LEU A 156 14.80 -0.19 2.17
C LEU A 156 15.99 -0.72 1.34
N ALA A 157 16.02 -0.49 0.03
CA ALA A 157 17.12 -0.91 -0.83
C ALA A 157 18.39 -0.03 -0.73
N LEU A 158 18.34 1.15 -0.10
CA LEU A 158 19.47 2.10 -0.11
C LEU A 158 20.63 1.74 0.84
N GLY A 159 20.41 0.86 1.81
CA GLY A 159 21.38 0.57 2.88
C GLY A 159 21.49 1.70 3.91
N SER A 160 20.49 2.59 3.94
CA SER A 160 20.30 3.59 4.99
C SER A 160 19.26 3.08 5.99
N VAL A 161 19.27 3.59 7.22
CA VAL A 161 18.18 3.35 8.17
C VAL A 161 16.96 4.12 7.69
N VAL A 162 15.86 3.41 7.45
CA VAL A 162 14.58 4.02 7.12
C VAL A 162 13.93 4.50 8.43
N LEU A 163 13.81 5.82 8.60
CA LEU A 163 12.93 6.41 9.60
C LEU A 163 11.53 6.43 9.00
N ARG A 164 10.58 5.70 9.57
CA ARG A 164 9.25 5.51 8.98
C ARG A 164 8.13 6.12 9.79
N GLU A 165 7.40 7.03 9.16
CA GLU A 165 6.14 7.57 9.68
C GLU A 165 5.17 6.44 10.02
N GLN A 166 4.59 6.49 11.22
CA GLN A 166 3.42 5.70 11.59
C GLN A 166 2.15 6.44 11.13
N SER A 167 1.79 6.27 9.85
CA SER A 167 0.68 6.99 9.21
C SER A 167 -0.69 6.34 9.42
N GLY A 168 -0.73 5.08 9.86
CA GLY A 168 -1.94 4.27 9.90
C GLY A 168 -2.36 3.68 8.55
N TYR A 169 -1.58 3.94 7.50
CA TYR A 169 -1.69 3.28 6.20
C TYR A 169 -0.82 2.03 6.13
N PHE A 170 -1.33 1.00 5.45
CA PHE A 170 -0.72 -0.31 5.32
C PHE A 170 -0.76 -0.78 3.86
N ALA A 171 0.40 -1.19 3.36
CA ALA A 171 0.59 -1.93 2.11
C ALA A 171 0.61 -3.45 2.37
N PHE A 172 0.58 -4.26 1.30
CA PHE A 172 0.50 -5.72 1.39
C PHE A 172 1.65 -6.38 2.18
N TYR A 173 2.84 -5.78 2.20
CA TYR A 173 4.03 -6.32 2.88
C TYR A 173 4.15 -5.87 4.34
N ASP A 174 3.32 -4.95 4.83
CA ASP A 174 3.58 -4.27 6.10
C ASP A 174 3.49 -5.18 7.33
N LYS A 175 2.74 -6.28 7.23
CA LYS A 175 2.69 -7.30 8.29
C LYS A 175 4.02 -8.03 8.50
N LEU A 176 4.92 -8.00 7.52
CA LEU A 176 6.24 -8.61 7.60
C LEU A 176 7.33 -7.59 7.99
N LEU A 177 7.02 -6.29 7.97
CA LEU A 177 7.93 -5.25 8.43
C LEU A 177 7.82 -5.06 9.95
N THR A 178 8.96 -4.94 10.61
CA THR A 178 9.05 -4.96 12.08
C THR A 178 9.89 -3.79 12.56
N LYS A 179 9.34 -3.05 13.52
CA LYS A 179 9.98 -1.89 14.16
C LYS A 179 11.30 -2.33 14.80
N PHE A 180 12.35 -1.54 14.65
CA PHE A 180 13.72 -1.79 15.13
C PHE A 180 14.40 -3.06 14.59
N VAL A 181 13.75 -3.80 13.70
CA VAL A 181 14.38 -4.88 12.92
C VAL A 181 14.67 -4.39 11.51
N HIS A 182 13.66 -3.84 10.83
CA HIS A 182 13.74 -3.43 9.42
C HIS A 182 13.77 -1.90 9.23
N TYR A 183 13.26 -1.14 10.21
CA TYR A 183 13.16 0.32 10.16
C TYR A 183 13.01 0.91 11.57
N VAL A 184 13.22 2.22 11.73
CA VAL A 184 12.97 2.93 13.00
C VAL A 184 11.67 3.74 12.87
N PRO A 185 10.64 3.50 13.71
CA PRO A 185 9.37 4.24 13.63
C PRO A 185 9.53 5.68 14.13
N PHE A 186 8.79 6.61 13.53
CA PHE A 186 8.58 7.95 14.09
C PHE A 186 7.15 8.43 13.82
N TRP A 187 6.75 9.48 14.53
CA TRP A 187 5.44 10.11 14.41
C TRP A 187 4.30 9.13 14.69
N THR A 188 4.41 8.35 15.75
CA THR A 188 3.28 7.60 16.32
C THR A 188 2.27 8.56 16.92
N HIS A 189 2.73 9.57 17.64
CA HIS A 189 1.90 10.59 18.26
C HIS A 189 2.15 11.97 17.67
N ARG A 190 3.41 12.42 17.58
CA ARG A 190 3.73 13.81 17.15
C ARG A 190 4.95 13.88 16.23
N PRO A 191 5.07 14.89 15.34
CA PRO A 191 6.18 14.96 14.38
C PRO A 191 7.55 15.12 15.05
N ARG A 192 7.64 15.71 16.25
CA ARG A 192 8.88 15.79 17.05
C ARG A 192 9.57 14.45 17.30
N GLU A 193 8.85 13.33 17.27
CA GLU A 193 9.44 12.00 17.40
C GLU A 193 10.51 11.70 16.35
N VAL A 194 10.57 12.44 15.24
CA VAL A 194 11.69 12.36 14.30
C VAL A 194 13.04 12.66 14.96
N LEU A 195 13.08 13.60 15.92
CA LEU A 195 14.29 13.92 16.68
C LEU A 195 14.69 12.74 17.59
N TRP A 196 13.72 12.10 18.22
CA TRP A 196 13.96 10.90 19.02
C TRP A 196 14.51 9.75 18.16
N ALA A 197 13.89 9.50 17.00
CA ALA A 197 14.33 8.47 16.07
C ALA A 197 15.76 8.74 15.53
N TYR A 198 16.07 9.99 15.20
CA TYR A 198 17.42 10.42 14.82
C TYR A 198 18.43 10.17 15.95
N ASN A 199 18.11 10.60 17.18
CA ASN A 199 19.01 10.43 18.34
C ASN A 199 19.23 8.95 18.67
N TRP A 200 18.19 8.11 18.55
CA TRP A 200 18.33 6.67 18.75
C TRP A 200 19.31 6.06 17.73
N VAL A 201 19.20 6.43 16.46
CA VAL A 201 20.14 5.94 15.43
C VAL A 201 21.56 6.45 15.68
N ALA A 202 21.73 7.69 16.11
CA ALA A 202 23.04 8.26 16.42
C ALA A 202 23.71 7.58 17.64
N ALA A 203 22.92 7.21 18.66
CA ALA A 203 23.41 6.59 19.87
C ALA A 203 23.67 5.08 19.74
N ASN A 204 23.13 4.41 18.72
CA ASN A 204 23.23 2.96 18.52
C ASN A 204 23.81 2.63 17.13
N PRO A 205 25.07 3.01 16.84
CA PRO A 205 25.62 2.94 15.48
C PRO A 205 25.73 1.51 14.93
N VAL A 206 26.03 0.52 15.79
CA VAL A 206 26.13 -0.90 15.40
C VAL A 206 24.75 -1.44 15.05
N GLU A 207 23.77 -1.27 15.92
CA GLU A 207 22.39 -1.70 15.72
C GLU A 207 21.76 -0.97 14.52
N ALA A 208 22.03 0.31 14.34
CA ALA A 208 21.57 1.09 13.21
C ALA A 208 22.06 0.51 11.88
N GLN A 209 23.36 0.19 11.77
CA GLN A 209 23.90 -0.44 10.57
C GLN A 209 23.25 -1.80 10.31
N GLN A 210 22.99 -2.59 11.36
CA GLN A 210 22.29 -3.86 11.21
C GLN A 210 20.83 -3.68 10.78
N ILE A 211 20.12 -2.67 11.28
CA ILE A 211 18.75 -2.36 10.82
C ILE A 211 18.75 -2.02 9.34
N ALA A 212 19.69 -1.19 8.88
CA ALA A 212 19.83 -0.84 7.47
C ALA A 212 20.09 -2.08 6.60
N ALA A 213 20.99 -2.96 7.04
CA ALA A 213 21.29 -4.22 6.36
C ALA A 213 20.08 -5.17 6.32
N ARG A 214 19.35 -5.32 7.43
CA ARG A 214 18.11 -6.11 7.48
C ARG A 214 17.00 -5.52 6.61
N GLY A 215 16.92 -4.20 6.50
CA GLY A 215 16.03 -3.52 5.56
C GLY A 215 16.32 -3.88 4.10
N GLN A 216 17.59 -3.86 3.68
CA GLN A 216 18.00 -4.31 2.35
C GLN A 216 17.73 -5.80 2.14
N ALA A 217 18.02 -6.64 3.13
CA ALA A 217 17.74 -8.07 3.07
C ALA A 217 16.24 -8.33 2.90
N PHE A 218 15.38 -7.62 3.63
CA PHE A 218 13.93 -7.69 3.49
C PHE A 218 13.49 -7.31 2.06
N ALA A 219 13.98 -6.19 1.53
CA ALA A 219 13.70 -5.75 0.17
C ALA A 219 14.10 -6.82 -0.87
N ALA A 220 15.30 -7.39 -0.74
CA ALA A 220 15.81 -8.40 -1.65
C ALA A 220 15.02 -9.73 -1.60
N SER A 221 14.52 -10.12 -0.44
CA SER A 221 13.90 -11.44 -0.22
C SER A 221 12.38 -11.45 -0.33
N HIS A 222 11.71 -10.37 0.06
CA HIS A 222 10.24 -10.34 0.19
C HIS A 222 9.56 -9.39 -0.79
N LEU A 223 10.32 -8.51 -1.47
CA LEU A 223 9.76 -7.48 -2.34
C LEU A 223 10.24 -7.58 -3.80
N ASN A 224 11.09 -8.55 -4.12
CA ASN A 224 11.49 -8.82 -5.50
C ASN A 224 10.30 -9.27 -6.36
N GLN A 225 10.48 -9.25 -7.68
CA GLN A 225 9.43 -9.58 -8.65
C GLN A 225 8.82 -10.97 -8.40
N GLN A 226 9.65 -11.99 -8.14
CA GLN A 226 9.17 -13.35 -7.88
C GLN A 226 8.27 -13.40 -6.62
N ALA A 227 8.65 -12.70 -5.54
CA ALA A 227 7.87 -12.63 -4.31
C ALA A 227 6.53 -11.91 -4.53
N VAL A 228 6.53 -10.81 -5.30
CA VAL A 228 5.33 -10.05 -5.67
C VAL A 228 4.38 -10.88 -6.53
N GLU A 229 4.90 -11.60 -7.53
CA GLU A 229 4.12 -12.49 -8.40
C GLU A 229 3.57 -13.70 -7.62
N CYS A 230 4.36 -14.27 -6.71
CA CYS A 230 3.91 -15.33 -5.80
C CYS A 230 2.76 -14.84 -4.91
N PHE A 231 2.85 -13.63 -4.37
CA PHE A 231 1.76 -13.03 -3.59
C PHE A 231 0.48 -12.91 -4.42
N TRP A 232 0.57 -12.42 -5.66
CA TRP A 232 -0.57 -12.35 -6.58
C TRP A 232 -1.19 -13.72 -6.85
N LEU A 233 -0.38 -14.71 -7.19
CA LEU A 233 -0.84 -16.08 -7.46
C LEU A 233 -1.59 -16.66 -6.26
N LEU A 234 -0.99 -16.56 -5.07
CA LEU A 234 -1.59 -17.07 -3.83
C LEU A 234 -2.87 -16.31 -3.47
N LEU A 235 -2.88 -14.98 -3.64
CA LEU A 235 -4.05 -14.16 -3.39
C LEU A 235 -5.20 -14.54 -4.31
N LEU A 236 -4.98 -14.56 -5.62
CA LEU A 236 -6.01 -14.84 -6.62
C LEU A 236 -6.54 -16.27 -6.49
N ARG A 237 -5.67 -17.25 -6.24
CA ARG A 237 -6.08 -18.64 -5.98
C ARG A 237 -6.96 -18.76 -4.74
N ARG A 238 -6.57 -18.11 -3.63
CA ARG A 238 -7.39 -18.11 -2.41
C ARG A 238 -8.70 -17.38 -2.62
N TYR A 239 -8.67 -16.24 -3.30
CA TYR A 239 -9.86 -15.44 -3.59
C TYR A 239 -10.84 -16.18 -4.50
N ALA A 240 -10.37 -16.86 -5.55
CA ALA A 240 -11.21 -17.69 -6.41
C ALA A 240 -11.93 -18.80 -5.63
N GLY A 241 -11.26 -19.42 -4.65
CA GLY A 241 -11.87 -20.40 -3.75
C GLY A 241 -12.94 -19.84 -2.79
N LEU A 242 -13.07 -18.52 -2.67
CA LEU A 242 -14.14 -17.88 -1.90
C LEU A 242 -15.40 -17.59 -2.73
N LEU A 243 -15.31 -17.67 -4.06
CA LEU A 243 -16.44 -17.39 -4.94
C LEU A 243 -17.50 -18.48 -4.76
N ARG A 244 -18.76 -18.05 -4.66
CA ARG A 244 -19.93 -18.93 -4.58
C ARG A 244 -20.67 -19.05 -5.92
N PHE A 245 -20.01 -18.62 -6.99
CA PHE A 245 -20.52 -18.60 -8.35
C PHE A 245 -19.37 -18.90 -9.31
N THR A 246 -19.72 -19.38 -10.51
CA THR A 246 -18.77 -19.56 -11.62
C THR A 246 -18.71 -18.26 -12.42
N PRO A 247 -17.54 -17.62 -12.58
CA PRO A 247 -17.42 -16.42 -13.41
C PRO A 247 -17.86 -16.70 -14.86
N GLY A 248 -18.84 -15.93 -15.35
CA GLY A 248 -19.27 -15.99 -16.75
C GLY A 248 -18.33 -15.23 -17.68
N ARG A 249 -18.39 -15.52 -18.99
CA ARG A 249 -17.80 -14.64 -20.02
C ARG A 249 -18.72 -13.45 -20.21
N ARG A 250 -18.15 -12.24 -20.21
CA ARG A 250 -18.85 -11.06 -20.72
C ARG A 250 -18.93 -11.23 -22.24
N THR A 251 -20.07 -11.65 -22.76
CA THR A 251 -20.36 -11.51 -24.19
C THR A 251 -20.53 -10.03 -24.47
N GLU A 252 -19.65 -9.46 -25.29
CA GLU A 252 -20.03 -8.24 -26.00
C GLU A 252 -21.30 -8.59 -26.76
N ALA A 253 -22.40 -7.88 -26.48
CA ALA A 253 -23.57 -8.02 -27.30
C ALA A 253 -23.12 -7.63 -28.71
N ALA A 254 -23.11 -8.61 -29.62
CA ALA A 254 -23.09 -8.32 -31.04
C ALA A 254 -24.29 -7.41 -31.29
N GLY A 255 -24.04 -6.09 -31.34
CA GLY A 255 -24.98 -5.14 -31.91
C GLY A 255 -25.31 -5.66 -33.29
N GLY A 256 -26.60 -5.92 -33.53
CA GLY A 256 -27.10 -6.57 -34.72
C GLY A 256 -26.48 -5.97 -35.97
N GLY A 257 -25.74 -6.81 -36.70
CA GLY A 257 -25.35 -6.52 -38.06
C GLY A 257 -26.61 -6.38 -38.90
N ALA A 258 -26.86 -5.16 -39.36
CA ALA A 258 -27.40 -4.92 -40.68
C ALA A 258 -26.49 -3.92 -41.40
N GLY A 259 -25.59 -4.45 -42.23
CA GLY A 259 -25.12 -3.79 -43.46
C GLY A 259 -23.95 -2.80 -43.36
N GLY A 260 -22.75 -3.29 -43.70
CA GLY A 260 -21.94 -2.71 -44.78
C GLY A 260 -21.18 -1.39 -44.57
N GLY A 261 -19.85 -1.49 -44.57
CA GLY A 261 -18.99 -0.58 -45.34
C GLY A 261 -18.15 0.44 -44.56
N GLY A 262 -16.83 0.21 -44.56
CA GLY A 262 -15.83 1.28 -44.73
C GLY A 262 -15.53 2.20 -43.55
N GLY A 263 -14.38 1.93 -42.90
CA GLY A 263 -13.41 2.88 -42.34
C GLY A 263 -13.88 4.24 -41.82
N GLY A 264 -13.80 4.41 -40.49
CA GLY A 264 -13.78 5.71 -39.83
C GLY A 264 -13.84 5.55 -38.32
N GLU A 265 -12.69 5.66 -37.65
CA GLU A 265 -12.62 5.73 -36.18
C GLU A 265 -13.44 6.93 -35.68
N ARG A 266 -14.46 6.67 -34.86
CA ARG A 266 -15.05 7.66 -33.96
C ARG A 266 -14.93 7.16 -32.55
N GLU A 267 -14.24 7.94 -31.72
CA GLU A 267 -14.24 7.79 -30.26
C GLU A 267 -15.69 7.87 -29.77
N GLU A 268 -16.21 6.77 -29.22
CA GLU A 268 -17.47 6.79 -28.48
C GLU A 268 -17.21 7.08 -27.00
N GLU A 269 -17.87 8.13 -26.54
CA GLU A 269 -17.85 8.67 -25.19
C GLU A 269 -18.32 7.61 -24.16
N LEU A 270 -17.47 7.29 -23.19
CA LEU A 270 -17.75 6.34 -22.11
C LEU A 270 -18.95 6.80 -21.27
N LYS A 271 -20.15 6.27 -21.54
CA LYS A 271 -21.30 6.41 -20.66
C LYS A 271 -21.20 5.45 -19.47
N LEU A 272 -20.86 6.00 -18.31
CA LEU A 272 -20.92 5.29 -17.04
C LEU A 272 -22.37 5.14 -16.59
N MET A 273 -22.77 3.94 -16.17
CA MET A 273 -24.09 3.66 -15.62
C MET A 273 -24.01 3.35 -14.12
N PRO A 274 -25.05 3.70 -13.33
CA PRO A 274 -25.13 3.29 -11.93
C PRO A 274 -25.09 1.77 -11.79
N ILE A 275 -24.41 1.28 -10.76
CA ILE A 275 -24.15 -0.15 -10.60
C ILE A 275 -25.44 -0.96 -10.37
N ASP A 276 -26.46 -0.36 -9.75
CA ASP A 276 -27.75 -1.00 -9.54
C ASP A 276 -28.52 -1.20 -10.85
N ASP A 277 -28.40 -0.25 -11.78
CA ASP A 277 -28.98 -0.36 -13.12
C ASP A 277 -28.23 -1.39 -13.97
N TRP A 278 -26.90 -1.48 -13.79
CA TRP A 278 -26.10 -2.53 -14.41
C TRP A 278 -26.49 -3.92 -13.87
N ILE A 279 -26.65 -4.06 -12.55
CA ILE A 279 -27.05 -5.31 -11.88
C ILE A 279 -28.46 -5.74 -12.33
N LYS A 280 -29.44 -4.83 -12.34
CA LYS A 280 -30.79 -5.08 -12.88
C LYS A 280 -30.75 -5.51 -14.34
N ALA A 281 -29.88 -4.90 -15.16
CA ALA A 281 -29.73 -5.27 -16.56
C ALA A 281 -29.10 -6.67 -16.77
N GLN A 282 -28.55 -7.29 -15.72
CA GLN A 282 -28.07 -8.67 -15.72
C GLN A 282 -29.12 -9.67 -15.17
N GLU A 283 -30.21 -9.21 -14.54
CA GLU A 283 -31.29 -10.09 -14.07
C GLU A 283 -31.97 -10.78 -15.28
N GLY A 284 -32.04 -12.11 -15.25
CA GLY A 284 -32.71 -12.93 -16.27
C GLY A 284 -31.87 -13.34 -17.49
N ARG A 285 -30.54 -13.13 -17.49
CA ARG A 285 -29.64 -13.55 -18.60
C ARG A 285 -28.58 -14.59 -18.24
N VAL A 286 -28.62 -15.13 -17.03
CA VAL A 286 -27.71 -16.21 -16.60
C VAL A 286 -28.59 -17.37 -16.15
N ASP A 287 -28.61 -18.45 -16.93
CA ASP A 287 -29.47 -19.64 -16.76
C ASP A 287 -29.23 -20.47 -15.48
N SER A 288 -28.69 -19.87 -14.41
CA SER A 288 -28.47 -20.55 -13.13
C SER A 288 -28.46 -19.65 -11.90
N TRP A 289 -28.85 -18.37 -12.02
CA TRP A 289 -28.94 -17.49 -10.85
C TRP A 289 -30.40 -17.16 -10.50
N ALA A 290 -31.00 -18.04 -9.70
CA ALA A 290 -32.24 -17.72 -8.97
C ALA A 290 -31.87 -17.17 -7.57
N PRO A 291 -32.44 -16.04 -7.12
CA PRO A 291 -32.07 -15.39 -5.85
C PRO A 291 -32.38 -16.19 -4.58
N ASP A 292 -33.23 -17.22 -4.67
CA ASP A 292 -33.82 -17.85 -3.48
C ASP A 292 -32.90 -18.89 -2.79
N ALA A 293 -31.76 -19.23 -3.41
CA ALA A 293 -30.82 -20.22 -2.89
C ALA A 293 -29.97 -19.75 -1.70
N VAL A 294 -30.14 -18.51 -1.22
CA VAL A 294 -29.41 -18.00 -0.04
C VAL A 294 -30.01 -18.53 1.28
N ALA A 295 -31.22 -19.10 1.27
CA ALA A 295 -31.96 -19.39 2.49
C ALA A 295 -31.73 -20.77 3.13
N GLN A 296 -31.19 -21.80 2.46
CA GLN A 296 -31.09 -23.15 3.05
C GLN A 296 -29.80 -23.89 2.64
N ARG A 297 -28.92 -24.15 3.61
CA ARG A 297 -27.86 -25.19 3.56
C ARG A 297 -28.29 -26.32 4.50
N PRO A 298 -28.20 -27.62 4.15
CA PRO A 298 -27.01 -28.40 4.53
C PRO A 298 -26.70 -29.68 3.70
N ALA A 299 -25.49 -30.20 3.98
CA ALA A 299 -24.98 -31.59 3.91
C ALA A 299 -24.91 -32.33 2.56
N SER A 300 -23.71 -32.87 2.30
CA SER A 300 -23.30 -33.72 1.16
C SER A 300 -23.41 -33.07 -0.23
N LEU A 301 -22.27 -32.65 -0.76
CA LEU A 301 -22.09 -32.41 -2.19
C LEU A 301 -20.89 -33.22 -2.64
N ASP A 302 -21.15 -34.50 -2.86
CA ASP A 302 -20.45 -35.28 -3.86
C ASP A 302 -20.89 -34.82 -5.26
N LEU A 303 -20.01 -35.10 -6.23
CA LEU A 303 -20.15 -35.04 -7.69
C LEU A 303 -19.47 -33.84 -8.39
N LEU A 304 -18.26 -34.13 -8.90
CA LEU A 304 -17.65 -33.52 -10.08
C LEU A 304 -18.13 -34.27 -11.34
N PRO A 305 -18.25 -33.62 -12.52
CA PRO A 305 -18.10 -34.29 -13.79
C PRO A 305 -16.74 -33.98 -14.45
N ASP A 306 -16.24 -35.05 -15.05
CA ASP A 306 -14.97 -35.26 -15.73
C ASP A 306 -15.10 -34.89 -17.21
N THR A 307 -14.22 -34.03 -17.76
CA THR A 307 -13.91 -34.01 -19.21
C THR A 307 -12.70 -33.13 -19.54
N PRO A 308 -11.94 -33.49 -20.60
CA PRO A 308 -10.52 -33.20 -20.69
C PRO A 308 -10.21 -31.85 -21.32
N MET A 309 -9.06 -31.32 -20.91
CA MET A 309 -8.44 -30.16 -21.54
C MET A 309 -7.91 -30.54 -22.93
N THR A 310 -8.36 -29.77 -23.93
CA THR A 310 -7.62 -29.52 -25.17
C THR A 310 -7.38 -28.03 -25.29
#